data_AF-A0A0N4UBV1-F1
#
_entry.id   AF-A0A0N4UBV1-F1
#
_cell.length_a   1.000
_cell.length_b   1.000
_cell.length_c   1.000
_cell.angle_alpha   90.00
_cell.angle_beta   90.00
_cell.angle_gamma   90.00
#
_symmetry.space_group_name_H-M   'P 1'
#
loop_
_entity.id
_entity.type
_entity.pdbx_description
1 polymer ?
#
loop_
_entity_poly.entity_id
_entity_poly.type
_entity_poly.pdbx_seq_one_letter_code
_entity_poly.pdbx_strand_id
1 'polypeptide(L)'
;MFRQLLSNCNQMLFGTIFSIFLQYSTANVPQMKVFELGQIFEDFGCLSTNASCGRNMAFYTIEREVSSNLPMAVKCSQRCSCVDARHFEINGQCTEELPDMNIGSTNTILTSKVIAGSTPSNEESYELNELVSDYECRMVDRSCGKNMVFKELARFNITCVDKCVCANKFVEYNMRCVQYISNELDDKHAGGYHSKNTFHQRVRTYRFGHRIFDLTCSVTGQSCGVNMVFETINHVQQAYCFQECVCDSYSEEQNGQCIIKYELLSVKSQTKILERKGRIGIRCVENGNCKLEEIFHEVECTLRGHPCGPNMQLAIANLSKALEGGTLKCTMKCQCAYGYTEENNQCIRITVDFKWSLSEGGYNLDLICTFLCRQAIFIIQSIDS
;
A
#
# COMPACT_ATOMS: atom_id res chain seq x y z
N MET A 1 -25.16 25.44 -52.39
CA MET A 1 -24.03 25.84 -51.53
C MET A 1 -23.67 24.83 -50.45
N PHE A 2 -24.60 24.33 -49.61
CA PHE A 2 -24.28 23.34 -48.56
C PHE A 2 -23.81 21.95 -49.08
N ARG A 3 -24.30 21.51 -50.25
CA ARG A 3 -23.81 20.27 -50.90
C ARG A 3 -22.39 20.36 -51.47
N GLN A 4 -21.88 21.57 -51.72
CA GLN A 4 -20.51 21.75 -52.21
C GLN A 4 -19.48 21.79 -51.06
N LEU A 5 -19.91 22.11 -49.84
CA LEU A 5 -19.07 22.07 -48.64
C LEU A 5 -18.85 20.64 -48.12
N LEU A 6 -19.82 19.74 -48.28
CA LEU A 6 -19.65 18.33 -47.87
C LEU A 6 -18.77 17.51 -48.82
N SER A 7 -18.67 17.88 -50.10
CA SER A 7 -17.82 17.17 -51.07
C SER A 7 -16.33 17.42 -50.86
N ASN A 8 -15.94 18.56 -50.28
CA ASN A 8 -14.52 18.90 -50.06
C ASN A 8 -13.96 18.38 -48.73
N CYS A 9 -14.80 17.88 -47.81
CA CYS A 9 -14.34 17.31 -46.55
C CYS A 9 -13.79 15.88 -46.72
N ASN A 10 -14.37 15.09 -47.62
CA ASN A 10 -13.94 13.69 -47.82
C ASN A 10 -12.67 13.51 -48.67
N GLN A 11 -12.24 14.51 -49.44
CA GLN A 11 -10.96 14.43 -50.18
C GLN A 11 -9.77 14.95 -49.37
N MET A 12 -9.99 15.75 -48.33
CA MET A 12 -8.91 16.28 -47.50
C MET A 12 -8.51 15.30 -46.37
N LEU A 13 -9.40 14.39 -45.96
CA LEU A 13 -9.09 13.38 -44.94
C LEU A 13 -8.18 12.25 -45.45
N PHE A 14 -8.25 11.83 -46.70
CA PHE A 14 -7.43 10.69 -47.16
C PHE A 14 -5.96 11.03 -47.45
N GLY A 15 -5.66 12.30 -47.78
CA GLY A 15 -4.29 12.75 -48.04
C GLY A 15 -3.52 13.22 -46.81
N THR A 16 -4.19 13.82 -45.82
CA THR A 16 -3.53 14.32 -44.61
C THR A 16 -3.40 13.27 -43.51
N ILE A 17 -4.31 12.30 -43.45
CA ILE A 17 -4.19 11.19 -42.49
C ILE A 17 -2.97 10.32 -42.83
N PHE A 18 -2.66 10.09 -44.11
CA PHE A 18 -1.45 9.34 -44.49
C PHE A 18 -0.15 10.08 -44.18
N SER A 19 -0.13 11.41 -44.23
CA SER A 19 1.03 12.21 -43.79
C SER A 19 1.16 12.29 -42.27
N ILE A 20 0.06 12.24 -41.52
CA ILE A 20 0.08 12.16 -40.04
C ILE A 20 0.60 10.78 -39.61
N PHE A 21 0.19 9.69 -40.28
CA PHE A 21 0.73 8.35 -39.99
C PHE A 21 2.21 8.18 -40.40
N LEU A 22 2.67 8.84 -41.47
CA LEU A 22 4.11 8.82 -41.82
C LEU A 22 4.97 9.73 -40.94
N GLN A 23 4.46 10.87 -40.44
CA GLN A 23 5.22 11.71 -39.51
C GLN A 23 5.35 11.09 -38.11
N TYR A 24 4.43 10.21 -37.71
CA TYR A 24 4.58 9.42 -36.48
C TYR A 24 5.59 8.26 -36.60
N SER A 25 6.00 7.88 -37.81
CA SER A 25 6.92 6.74 -38.03
C SER A 25 8.41 7.11 -37.93
N THR A 26 8.75 8.40 -37.82
CA THR A 26 10.13 8.87 -37.59
C THR A 26 10.24 9.84 -36.42
N ALA A 27 9.19 9.98 -35.59
CA ALA A 27 9.30 10.64 -34.31
C ALA A 27 10.29 9.83 -33.45
N ASN A 28 11.38 10.50 -33.05
CA ASN A 28 12.47 9.97 -32.23
C ASN A 28 12.01 8.78 -31.38
N VAL A 29 12.57 7.58 -31.64
CA VAL A 29 12.50 6.47 -30.67
C VAL A 29 12.81 7.11 -29.32
N PRO A 30 11.85 7.16 -28.39
CA PRO A 30 12.07 7.81 -27.11
C PRO A 30 13.33 7.16 -26.56
N GLN A 31 14.38 7.97 -26.33
CA GLN A 31 15.58 7.47 -25.68
C GLN A 31 15.10 6.62 -24.51
N MET A 32 15.44 5.33 -24.54
CA MET A 32 14.96 4.32 -23.60
C MET A 32 15.13 4.90 -22.20
N LYS A 33 14.04 5.40 -21.63
CA LYS A 33 14.05 5.97 -20.29
C LYS A 33 14.38 4.79 -19.39
N VAL A 34 15.46 4.90 -18.62
CA VAL A 34 15.76 3.89 -17.60
C VAL A 34 14.64 3.98 -16.58
N PHE A 35 13.88 2.91 -16.41
CA PHE A 35 12.82 2.84 -15.41
C PHE A 35 13.43 2.41 -14.08
N GLU A 36 12.93 2.96 -12.98
CA GLU A 36 13.33 2.54 -11.64
C GLU A 36 12.60 1.25 -11.27
N LEU A 37 13.26 0.39 -10.50
CA LEU A 37 12.63 -0.82 -9.97
C LEU A 37 11.40 -0.44 -9.15
N GLY A 38 10.27 -1.11 -9.39
CA GLY A 38 9.01 -0.79 -8.74
C GLY A 38 8.17 0.28 -9.43
N GLN A 39 8.73 1.02 -10.40
CA GLN A 39 7.98 2.05 -11.13
C GLN A 39 6.82 1.42 -11.92
N ILE A 40 5.63 2.01 -11.79
CA ILE A 40 4.42 1.62 -12.51
C ILE A 40 4.25 2.53 -13.74
N PHE A 41 3.90 1.92 -14.87
CA PHE A 41 3.68 2.56 -16.15
C PHE A 41 2.39 2.03 -16.80
N GLU A 42 1.62 2.92 -17.42
CA GLU A 42 0.42 2.53 -18.17
C GLU A 42 0.76 2.27 -19.64
N ASP A 43 0.54 1.04 -20.08
CA ASP A 43 0.86 0.54 -21.42
C ASP A 43 -0.42 0.13 -22.17
N PHE A 44 -0.75 0.88 -23.22
CA PHE A 44 -1.89 0.59 -24.09
C PHE A 44 -1.55 -0.56 -25.04
N GLY A 45 -2.32 -1.64 -24.98
CA GLY A 45 -2.08 -2.87 -25.73
C GLY A 45 -1.10 -3.83 -25.04
N CYS A 46 -0.55 -3.46 -23.88
CA CYS A 46 0.36 -4.29 -23.07
C CYS A 46 1.63 -4.74 -23.83
N LEU A 47 2.06 -3.94 -24.80
CA LEU A 47 3.15 -4.23 -25.75
C LEU A 47 4.53 -4.36 -25.08
N SER A 48 4.68 -3.79 -23.90
CA SER A 48 5.93 -3.78 -23.13
C SER A 48 6.03 -4.97 -22.17
N THR A 49 5.03 -5.85 -22.07
CA THR A 49 5.11 -7.03 -21.20
C THR A 49 6.32 -7.89 -21.56
N ASN A 50 7.14 -8.23 -20.56
CA ASN A 50 8.44 -8.91 -20.68
C ASN A 50 9.54 -8.12 -21.42
N ALA A 51 9.30 -6.88 -21.85
CA ALA A 51 10.36 -6.02 -22.34
C ALA A 51 11.29 -5.60 -21.20
N SER A 52 12.59 -5.45 -21.50
CA SER A 52 13.56 -5.01 -20.52
C SER A 52 13.31 -3.55 -20.13
N CYS A 53 13.19 -3.29 -18.83
CA CYS A 53 13.03 -1.95 -18.26
C CYS A 53 14.29 -1.48 -17.53
N GLY A 54 15.32 -2.33 -17.44
CA GLY A 54 16.65 -2.03 -16.92
C GLY A 54 17.50 -3.29 -16.76
N ARG A 55 18.65 -3.18 -16.09
CA ARG A 55 19.56 -4.32 -15.86
C ARG A 55 18.89 -5.34 -14.94
N ASN A 56 18.73 -6.58 -15.42
CA ASN A 56 18.07 -7.68 -14.70
C ASN A 56 16.61 -7.37 -14.33
N MET A 57 15.95 -6.49 -15.10
CA MET A 57 14.58 -6.08 -14.88
C MET A 57 13.75 -6.19 -16.16
N ALA A 58 12.48 -6.55 -16.00
CA ALA A 58 11.49 -6.62 -17.06
C ALA A 58 10.15 -6.05 -16.59
N PHE A 59 9.33 -5.59 -17.53
CA PHE A 59 7.98 -5.16 -17.24
C PHE A 59 7.04 -6.35 -17.05
N TYR A 60 6.27 -6.32 -15.96
CA TYR A 60 5.20 -7.27 -15.68
C TYR A 60 3.88 -6.54 -15.57
N THR A 61 2.83 -7.09 -16.20
CA THR A 61 1.47 -6.56 -16.06
C THR A 61 0.94 -6.88 -14.67
N ILE A 62 0.61 -5.84 -13.90
CA ILE A 62 -0.06 -5.95 -12.59
C ILE A 62 -1.57 -5.97 -12.77
N GLU A 63 -2.08 -5.10 -13.63
CA GLU A 63 -3.52 -4.90 -13.84
C GLU A 63 -3.80 -4.77 -15.33
N ARG A 64 -4.90 -5.36 -15.78
CA ARG A 64 -5.34 -5.29 -17.17
C ARG A 64 -6.80 -4.87 -17.20
N GLU A 65 -7.04 -3.65 -17.67
CA GLU A 65 -8.37 -3.12 -17.92
C GLU A 65 -8.75 -3.37 -19.38
N VAL A 66 -9.91 -4.01 -19.60
CA VAL A 66 -10.50 -4.19 -20.92
C VAL A 66 -11.69 -3.25 -21.03
N SER A 67 -11.54 -2.14 -21.76
CA SER A 67 -12.66 -1.24 -22.02
C SER A 67 -13.49 -1.77 -23.19
N SER A 68 -14.72 -2.18 -22.91
CA SER A 68 -15.67 -2.71 -23.90
C SER A 68 -16.10 -1.70 -24.97
N ASN A 69 -15.85 -0.40 -24.76
CA ASN A 69 -16.37 0.66 -25.61
C ASN A 69 -15.42 1.10 -26.75
N LEU A 70 -14.19 0.58 -26.81
CA LEU A 70 -13.25 0.88 -27.88
C LEU A 70 -12.61 -0.39 -28.46
N PRO A 71 -12.51 -0.51 -29.80
CA PRO A 71 -12.05 -1.72 -30.49
C PRO A 71 -10.58 -2.13 -30.23
N MET A 72 -9.81 -1.35 -29.45
CA MET A 72 -8.40 -1.62 -29.12
C MET A 72 -7.99 -1.16 -27.71
N ALA A 73 -8.91 -0.95 -26.77
CA ALA A 73 -8.58 -0.35 -25.48
C ALA A 73 -8.29 -1.41 -24.39
N VAL A 74 -7.28 -2.25 -24.62
CA VAL A 74 -6.65 -2.94 -23.49
C VAL A 74 -5.65 -1.96 -22.89
N LYS A 75 -5.87 -1.57 -21.64
CA LYS A 75 -4.93 -0.76 -20.87
C LYS A 75 -4.29 -1.67 -19.82
N CYS A 76 -2.96 -1.74 -19.80
CA CYS A 76 -2.23 -2.49 -18.80
C CYS A 76 -1.49 -1.54 -17.86
N SER A 77 -1.62 -1.72 -16.56
CA SER A 77 -0.69 -1.15 -15.59
C SER A 77 0.45 -2.15 -15.42
N GLN A 78 1.66 -1.76 -15.81
CA GLN A 78 2.85 -2.59 -15.74
C GLN A 78 3.84 -2.06 -14.72
N ARG A 79 4.52 -2.94 -13.99
CA ARG A 79 5.63 -2.60 -13.08
C ARG A 79 6.94 -3.14 -13.60
N CYS A 80 7.98 -2.33 -13.51
CA CYS A 80 9.34 -2.81 -13.70
C CYS A 80 9.76 -3.64 -12.48
N SER A 81 10.00 -4.95 -12.68
CA SER A 81 10.39 -5.89 -11.61
C SER A 81 11.60 -6.72 -12.05
N CYS A 82 12.18 -7.51 -11.16
CA CYS A 82 13.28 -8.40 -11.51
C CYS A 82 12.88 -9.45 -12.55
N VAL A 83 13.79 -9.72 -13.50
CA VAL A 83 13.53 -10.49 -14.74
C VAL A 83 13.16 -11.95 -14.51
N ASP A 84 13.55 -12.53 -13.39
CA ASP A 84 13.23 -13.90 -13.02
C ASP A 84 13.38 -14.12 -11.50
N ALA A 85 13.02 -15.31 -11.04
CA ALA A 85 13.08 -15.71 -9.64
C ALA A 85 14.51 -15.85 -9.06
N ARG A 86 15.57 -15.72 -9.88
CA ARG A 86 16.97 -15.75 -9.40
C ARG A 86 17.43 -14.38 -8.94
N HIS A 87 16.65 -13.35 -9.24
CA HIS A 87 16.93 -11.97 -8.92
C HIS A 87 15.96 -11.46 -7.86
N PHE A 88 16.49 -10.88 -6.80
CA PHE A 88 15.70 -10.33 -5.71
C PHE A 88 15.83 -8.81 -5.67
N GLU A 89 14.71 -8.16 -5.35
CA GLU A 89 14.67 -6.72 -5.12
C GLU A 89 15.29 -6.41 -3.75
N ILE A 90 16.49 -5.82 -3.75
CA ILE A 90 17.21 -5.37 -2.56
C ILE A 90 17.60 -3.91 -2.77
N ASN A 91 17.12 -3.01 -1.90
CA ASN A 91 17.43 -1.57 -1.94
C ASN A 91 17.15 -0.93 -3.32
N GLY A 92 16.05 -1.32 -3.98
CA GLY A 92 15.69 -0.80 -5.30
C GLY A 92 16.54 -1.32 -6.46
N GLN A 93 17.29 -2.41 -6.27
CA GLN A 93 18.07 -3.07 -7.33
C GLN A 93 17.77 -4.56 -7.39
N CYS A 94 17.86 -5.15 -8.59
CA CYS A 94 17.74 -6.59 -8.79
C CYS A 94 19.11 -7.26 -8.70
N THR A 95 19.37 -7.90 -7.57
CA THR A 95 20.61 -8.65 -7.32
C THR A 95 20.38 -10.13 -7.52
N GLU A 96 21.27 -10.78 -8.28
CA GLU A 96 21.35 -12.24 -8.31
C GLU A 96 21.76 -12.74 -6.92
N GLU A 97 21.08 -13.76 -6.41
CA GLU A 97 21.53 -14.44 -5.21
C GLU A 97 22.90 -15.08 -5.51
N LEU A 98 23.97 -14.56 -4.89
CA LEU A 98 25.28 -15.21 -4.94
C LEU A 98 25.14 -16.57 -4.25
N PRO A 99 25.41 -17.69 -4.94
CA PRO A 99 25.33 -19.00 -4.32
C PRO A 99 26.59 -19.21 -3.47
N ASP A 100 26.76 -18.48 -2.36
CA ASP A 100 27.84 -18.73 -1.39
C ASP A 100 27.65 -17.92 -0.10
N MET A 101 27.09 -18.55 0.95
CA MET A 101 27.72 -18.63 2.27
C MET A 101 27.12 -19.80 3.05
N ASN A 102 27.94 -20.84 3.23
CA ASN A 102 27.74 -21.92 4.19
C ASN A 102 27.50 -21.36 5.61
N ILE A 103 26.24 -21.26 6.03
CA ILE A 103 25.86 -21.23 7.45
C ILE A 103 24.74 -22.27 7.60
N GLY A 104 25.07 -23.40 8.24
CA GLY A 104 24.17 -24.53 8.39
C GLY A 104 22.91 -24.19 9.18
N SER A 105 21.78 -24.10 8.50
CA SER A 105 20.48 -24.64 8.92
C SER A 105 19.44 -24.39 7.83
N THR A 106 19.10 -25.48 7.12
CA THR A 106 17.94 -25.68 6.22
C THR A 106 17.72 -24.67 5.09
N ASN A 107 18.45 -24.88 3.99
CA ASN A 107 18.05 -24.39 2.67
C ASN A 107 16.80 -25.14 2.20
N THR A 108 15.63 -24.51 2.29
CA THR A 108 14.47 -24.92 1.47
C THR A 108 14.75 -24.46 0.05
N ILE A 109 15.41 -25.33 -0.73
CA ILE A 109 15.51 -25.19 -2.17
C ILE A 109 14.09 -24.99 -2.69
N LEU A 110 13.84 -23.93 -3.45
CA LEU A 110 12.60 -23.73 -4.22
C LEU A 110 12.49 -24.84 -5.28
N THR A 111 12.19 -26.05 -4.86
CA THR A 111 11.79 -27.14 -5.74
C THR A 111 10.36 -26.86 -6.15
N SER A 112 10.17 -26.11 -7.25
CA SER A 112 8.87 -26.03 -7.91
C SER A 112 8.54 -27.44 -8.41
N LYS A 113 7.75 -28.18 -7.63
CA LYS A 113 7.31 -29.53 -7.98
C LYS A 113 6.22 -29.39 -9.04
N VAL A 114 6.57 -29.65 -10.29
CA VAL A 114 5.61 -29.62 -11.41
C VAL A 114 4.78 -30.90 -11.37
N ILE A 115 3.50 -30.80 -11.01
CA ILE A 115 2.59 -31.95 -10.96
C ILE A 115 1.82 -32.01 -12.27
N ALA A 116 2.32 -32.78 -13.23
CA ALA A 116 1.64 -33.00 -14.49
C ALA A 116 0.55 -34.09 -14.34
N GLY A 117 -0.69 -33.67 -14.08
CA GLY A 117 -1.90 -34.42 -14.45
C GLY A 117 -2.24 -35.71 -13.68
N SER A 118 -1.41 -36.18 -12.74
CA SER A 118 -1.78 -37.27 -11.84
C SER A 118 -2.36 -36.73 -10.53
N THR A 119 -3.52 -37.25 -10.12
CA THR A 119 -4.04 -37.03 -8.76
C THR A 119 -2.95 -37.39 -7.74
N PRO A 120 -2.54 -36.46 -6.84
CA PRO A 120 -1.55 -36.78 -5.82
C PRO A 120 -2.07 -37.96 -4.99
N SER A 121 -1.27 -39.02 -4.87
CA SER A 121 -1.54 -40.09 -3.93
C SER A 121 -1.59 -39.50 -2.51
N ASN A 122 -2.55 -39.96 -1.70
CA ASN A 122 -3.06 -39.36 -0.45
C ASN A 122 -2.07 -39.05 0.70
N GLU A 123 -0.75 -38.98 0.48
CA GLU A 123 0.25 -38.83 1.55
C GLU A 123 1.34 -37.77 1.31
N GLU A 124 1.34 -37.05 0.18
CA GLU A 124 2.31 -35.97 0.01
C GLU A 124 1.88 -34.74 0.82
N SER A 125 2.59 -34.48 1.92
CA SER A 125 2.48 -33.23 2.68
C SER A 125 3.47 -32.20 2.13
N TYR A 126 2.98 -31.00 1.85
CA TYR A 126 3.77 -29.85 1.45
C TYR A 126 4.18 -29.04 2.68
N GLU A 127 5.28 -28.31 2.58
CA GLU A 127 5.72 -27.39 3.61
C GLU A 127 4.93 -26.08 3.59
N LEU A 128 4.82 -25.43 4.75
CA LEU A 128 4.17 -24.12 4.83
C LEU A 128 4.92 -23.13 3.94
N ASN A 129 4.18 -22.35 3.15
CA ASN A 129 4.67 -21.43 2.12
C ASN A 129 5.26 -22.08 0.85
N GLU A 130 5.24 -23.40 0.70
CA GLU A 130 5.66 -24.07 -0.53
C GLU A 130 4.77 -23.65 -1.71
N LEU A 131 5.42 -23.40 -2.86
CA LEU A 131 4.77 -23.00 -4.11
C LEU A 131 4.69 -24.19 -5.05
N VAL A 132 3.52 -24.41 -5.63
CA VAL A 132 3.27 -25.51 -6.56
C VAL A 132 2.62 -24.97 -7.83
N SER A 133 3.11 -25.42 -8.98
CA SER A 133 2.46 -25.15 -10.26
C SER A 133 1.37 -26.20 -10.49
N ASP A 134 0.13 -25.73 -10.54
CA ASP A 134 -1.07 -26.55 -10.64
C ASP A 134 -1.78 -26.33 -11.99
N TYR A 135 -1.94 -27.41 -12.74
CA TYR A 135 -2.69 -27.38 -13.99
C TYR A 135 -4.19 -27.47 -13.71
N GLU A 136 -4.94 -26.53 -14.27
CA GLU A 136 -6.38 -26.28 -14.05
C GLU A 136 -6.77 -25.85 -12.63
N CYS A 137 -5.81 -25.42 -11.79
CA CYS A 137 -6.09 -24.86 -10.46
C CYS A 137 -6.93 -25.81 -9.58
N ARG A 138 -6.71 -27.11 -9.71
CA ARG A 138 -7.43 -28.19 -9.03
C ARG A 138 -7.07 -28.32 -7.54
N MET A 139 -5.95 -27.74 -7.11
CA MET A 139 -5.42 -27.83 -5.76
C MET A 139 -5.91 -26.72 -4.84
N VAL A 140 -6.39 -25.59 -5.37
CA VAL A 140 -6.98 -24.51 -4.57
C VAL A 140 -7.99 -25.06 -3.55
N ASP A 141 -7.86 -24.63 -2.30
CA ASP A 141 -8.61 -25.05 -1.12
C ASP A 141 -8.45 -26.53 -0.71
N ARG A 142 -7.60 -27.32 -1.39
CA ARG A 142 -7.21 -28.66 -0.92
C ARG A 142 -6.22 -28.57 0.23
N SER A 143 -6.26 -29.57 1.10
CA SER A 143 -5.28 -29.71 2.17
C SER A 143 -3.89 -29.95 1.59
N CYS A 144 -2.93 -29.09 1.94
CA CYS A 144 -1.51 -29.27 1.62
C CYS A 144 -0.71 -29.75 2.85
N GLY A 145 -1.35 -29.87 4.02
CA GLY A 145 -0.77 -30.47 5.20
C GLY A 145 -1.63 -30.22 6.44
N LYS A 146 -1.11 -30.52 7.63
CA LYS A 146 -1.88 -30.37 8.88
C LYS A 146 -2.22 -28.89 9.12
N ASN A 147 -3.52 -28.58 9.11
CA ASN A 147 -4.05 -27.23 9.26
C ASN A 147 -3.63 -26.26 8.16
N MET A 148 -3.30 -26.77 6.97
CA MET A 148 -2.84 -25.99 5.83
C MET A 148 -3.67 -26.30 4.59
N VAL A 149 -3.91 -25.30 3.75
CA VAL A 149 -4.62 -25.41 2.49
C VAL A 149 -3.86 -24.67 1.39
N PHE A 150 -3.98 -25.13 0.16
CA PHE A 150 -3.50 -24.37 -0.99
C PHE A 150 -4.38 -23.15 -1.22
N LYS A 151 -3.74 -22.01 -1.49
CA LYS A 151 -4.39 -20.81 -2.01
C LYS A 151 -3.74 -20.38 -3.30
N GLU A 152 -4.58 -19.97 -4.24
CA GLU A 152 -4.14 -19.40 -5.51
C GLU A 152 -3.35 -18.11 -5.25
N LEU A 153 -2.06 -18.11 -5.63
CA LEU A 153 -1.19 -16.95 -5.56
C LEU A 153 -1.20 -16.17 -6.88
N ALA A 154 -1.22 -16.89 -8.01
CA ALA A 154 -1.30 -16.31 -9.35
C ALA A 154 -1.92 -17.29 -10.34
N ARG A 155 -2.52 -16.77 -11.42
CA ARG A 155 -3.10 -17.58 -12.50
C ARG A 155 -2.62 -17.10 -13.86
N PHE A 156 -2.17 -18.06 -14.66
CA PHE A 156 -1.71 -17.88 -16.03
C PHE A 156 -2.49 -18.83 -16.94
N ASN A 157 -3.54 -18.32 -17.58
CA ASN A 157 -4.43 -19.10 -18.45
C ASN A 157 -5.06 -20.30 -17.70
N ILE A 158 -4.62 -21.53 -18.01
CA ILE A 158 -5.09 -22.78 -17.40
C ILE A 158 -4.15 -23.29 -16.30
N THR A 159 -3.06 -22.59 -15.99
CA THR A 159 -2.14 -22.96 -14.90
C THR A 159 -2.26 -21.97 -13.76
N CYS A 160 -2.31 -22.46 -12.52
CA CYS A 160 -2.19 -21.67 -11.30
C CYS A 160 -0.84 -21.89 -10.63
N VAL A 161 -0.36 -20.88 -9.91
CA VAL A 161 0.68 -21.03 -8.92
C VAL A 161 -0.02 -20.96 -7.57
N ASP A 162 -0.03 -22.08 -6.87
CA ASP A 162 -0.67 -22.22 -5.57
C ASP A 162 0.37 -22.17 -4.46
N LYS A 163 0.00 -21.60 -3.33
CA LYS A 163 0.82 -21.51 -2.13
C LYS A 163 0.17 -22.27 -1.00
N CYS A 164 0.93 -23.16 -0.34
CA CYS A 164 0.46 -23.81 0.87
C CYS A 164 0.44 -22.81 2.03
N VAL A 165 -0.74 -22.52 2.60
CA VAL A 165 -0.94 -21.53 3.67
C VAL A 165 -1.75 -22.11 4.82
N CYS A 166 -1.79 -21.44 5.97
CA CYS A 166 -2.65 -21.88 7.06
C CYS A 166 -4.14 -21.84 6.66
N ALA A 167 -4.86 -22.91 7.02
CA ALA A 167 -6.30 -22.99 6.86
C ALA A 167 -7.02 -21.94 7.72
N ASN A 168 -8.29 -21.68 7.41
CA ASN A 168 -9.13 -20.79 8.22
C ASN A 168 -9.12 -21.22 9.70
N LYS A 169 -9.00 -20.24 10.62
CA LYS A 169 -8.86 -20.40 12.08
C LYS A 169 -7.46 -20.80 12.57
N PHE A 170 -6.49 -20.94 11.67
CA PHE A 170 -5.10 -21.17 12.02
C PHE A 170 -4.25 -19.97 11.65
N VAL A 171 -3.19 -19.76 12.43
CA VAL A 171 -2.20 -18.71 12.20
C VAL A 171 -0.81 -19.35 12.11
N GLU A 172 0.05 -18.74 11.31
CA GLU A 172 1.44 -19.16 11.20
C GLU A 172 2.19 -18.78 12.49
N TYR A 173 2.83 -19.75 13.10
CA TYR A 173 3.71 -19.58 14.26
C TYR A 173 4.86 -20.58 14.17
N ASN A 174 6.09 -20.07 14.11
CA ASN A 174 7.31 -20.89 13.95
C ASN A 174 7.22 -21.89 12.79
N MET A 175 6.86 -21.40 11.59
CA MET A 175 6.71 -22.21 10.37
C MET A 175 5.65 -23.33 10.48
N ARG A 176 4.67 -23.20 11.38
CA ARG A 176 3.59 -24.16 11.58
C ARG A 176 2.25 -23.45 11.74
N CYS A 177 1.18 -24.11 11.34
CA CYS A 177 -0.17 -23.59 11.52
C CYS A 177 -0.78 -24.04 12.85
N VAL A 178 -0.91 -23.09 13.77
CA VAL A 178 -1.49 -23.31 15.11
C VAL A 178 -2.88 -22.72 15.19
N GLN A 179 -3.78 -23.41 15.90
CA GLN A 179 -5.16 -22.94 16.04
C GLN A 179 -5.15 -21.66 16.86
N TYR A 180 -5.78 -20.62 16.33
CA TYR A 180 -6.00 -19.41 17.09
C TYR A 180 -7.04 -19.70 18.17
N ILE A 181 -6.60 -19.83 19.44
CA ILE A 181 -7.51 -19.81 20.57
C ILE A 181 -7.94 -18.36 20.74
N SER A 182 -9.02 -17.97 20.06
CA SER A 182 -9.77 -16.82 20.53
C SER A 182 -10.23 -17.19 21.92
N ASN A 183 -9.70 -16.50 22.93
CA ASN A 183 -10.36 -16.43 24.23
C ASN A 183 -11.69 -15.67 24.02
N GLU A 184 -12.63 -16.30 23.33
CA GLU A 184 -14.04 -16.03 23.52
C GLU A 184 -14.28 -16.46 24.95
N LEU A 185 -14.20 -15.48 25.85
CA LEU A 185 -14.75 -15.62 27.18
C LEU A 185 -16.21 -16.03 26.99
N ASP A 186 -16.50 -17.28 27.35
CA ASP A 186 -17.86 -17.78 27.51
C ASP A 186 -18.58 -16.90 28.54
N ASP A 187 -19.15 -15.78 28.09
CA ASP A 187 -20.17 -15.03 28.82
C ASP A 187 -21.48 -15.85 28.77
N LYS A 188 -21.46 -17.00 29.45
CA LYS A 188 -22.63 -17.81 29.79
C LYS A 188 -22.81 -17.85 31.30
N HIS A 189 -22.98 -16.68 31.90
CA HIS A 189 -23.69 -16.57 33.17
C HIS A 189 -24.70 -15.42 33.13
N ALA A 190 -25.94 -15.82 32.79
CA ALA A 190 -27.20 -15.41 33.39
C ALA A 190 -27.27 -14.08 34.16
N GLY A 191 -28.15 -13.19 33.69
CA GLY A 191 -28.89 -12.30 34.57
C GLY A 191 -28.69 -10.81 34.34
N GLY A 192 -29.42 -10.27 33.36
CA GLY A 192 -30.06 -8.95 33.40
C GLY A 192 -29.23 -7.73 33.79
N TYR A 193 -28.84 -6.92 32.80
CA TYR A 193 -29.20 -5.51 32.72
C TYR A 193 -28.72 -4.94 31.37
N HIS A 194 -29.59 -4.18 30.69
CA HIS A 194 -29.24 -3.41 29.49
C HIS A 194 -28.16 -2.37 29.82
N SER A 195 -26.90 -2.68 29.54
CA SER A 195 -25.83 -1.68 29.49
C SER A 195 -25.21 -1.70 28.10
N LYS A 196 -25.15 -0.54 27.46
CA LYS A 196 -24.61 -0.33 26.12
C LYS A 196 -23.13 -0.70 26.15
N ASN A 197 -22.78 -1.86 25.59
CA ASN A 197 -21.40 -2.34 25.46
C ASN A 197 -20.60 -1.41 24.54
N THR A 198 -19.85 -0.49 25.14
CA THR A 198 -18.66 0.09 24.52
C THR A 198 -17.60 -1.01 24.45
N PHE A 199 -17.35 -1.50 23.24
CA PHE A 199 -16.36 -2.51 22.92
C PHE A 199 -14.95 -1.94 23.13
N HIS A 200 -14.46 -1.92 24.37
CA HIS A 200 -13.04 -1.67 24.65
C HIS A 200 -12.25 -2.89 24.15
N GLN A 201 -11.80 -2.83 22.89
CA GLN A 201 -10.73 -3.69 22.40
C GLN A 201 -9.55 -3.56 23.36
N ARG A 202 -9.22 -4.64 24.08
CA ARG A 202 -7.94 -4.74 24.79
C ARG A 202 -6.85 -4.56 23.74
N VAL A 203 -6.20 -3.41 23.76
CA VAL A 203 -5.07 -3.07 22.90
C VAL A 203 -4.02 -4.17 23.09
N ARG A 204 -3.83 -5.01 22.06
CA ARG A 204 -2.77 -6.00 22.08
C ARG A 204 -1.45 -5.26 21.91
N THR A 205 -0.56 -5.43 22.87
CA THR A 205 0.82 -4.98 22.74
C THR A 205 1.60 -6.02 21.94
N TYR A 206 2.11 -5.62 20.79
CA TYR A 206 3.00 -6.40 19.94
C TYR A 206 4.45 -6.22 20.40
N ARG A 207 5.32 -7.15 20.02
CA ARG A 207 6.77 -7.05 20.23
C ARG A 207 7.42 -6.41 19.00
N PHE A 208 8.59 -5.80 19.18
CA PHE A 208 9.42 -5.35 18.07
C PHE A 208 9.63 -6.47 17.03
N GLY A 209 9.55 -6.14 15.74
CA GLY A 209 9.67 -7.08 14.63
C GLY A 209 8.45 -7.98 14.42
N HIS A 210 7.38 -7.84 15.20
CA HIS A 210 6.17 -8.63 14.99
C HIS A 210 5.46 -8.19 13.71
N ARG A 211 5.21 -9.14 12.81
CA ARG A 211 4.54 -8.90 11.54
C ARG A 211 3.07 -9.24 11.62
N ILE A 212 2.24 -8.43 10.99
CA ILE A 212 0.81 -8.64 10.87
C ILE A 212 0.38 -8.53 9.41
N PHE A 213 -0.77 -9.14 9.16
CA PHE A 213 -1.48 -9.05 7.89
C PHE A 213 -2.70 -8.16 8.09
N ASP A 214 -2.79 -7.08 7.33
CA ASP A 214 -3.91 -6.15 7.37
C ASP A 214 -4.49 -5.98 5.97
N LEU A 215 -5.67 -6.55 5.74
CA LEU A 215 -6.40 -6.46 4.47
C LEU A 215 -6.63 -5.03 4.00
N THR A 216 -6.72 -4.08 4.93
CA THR A 216 -7.12 -2.70 4.65
C THR A 216 -5.99 -1.69 4.81
N CYS A 217 -4.80 -2.14 5.22
CA CYS A 217 -3.67 -1.27 5.57
C CYS A 217 -4.03 -0.17 6.60
N SER A 218 -5.09 -0.40 7.38
CA SER A 218 -5.68 0.58 8.28
C SER A 218 -4.86 0.85 9.54
N VAL A 219 -3.96 -0.06 9.92
CA VAL A 219 -3.17 0.09 11.15
C VAL A 219 -1.80 0.73 10.96
N THR A 220 -1.43 1.13 9.73
CA THR A 220 -0.14 1.78 9.49
C THR A 220 -0.04 3.09 10.26
N GLY A 221 1.07 3.28 10.96
CA GLY A 221 1.30 4.41 11.87
C GLY A 221 0.61 4.29 13.23
N GLN A 222 -0.24 3.29 13.45
CA GLN A 222 -0.84 3.07 14.78
C GLN A 222 0.19 2.47 15.74
N SER A 223 0.05 2.78 17.02
CA SER A 223 0.91 2.23 18.07
C SER A 223 0.70 0.72 18.18
N CYS A 224 1.79 -0.03 18.08
CA CYS A 224 1.82 -1.47 18.31
C CYS A 224 2.51 -1.82 19.66
N GLY A 225 3.11 -0.83 20.34
CA GLY A 225 3.66 -0.96 21.68
C GLY A 225 4.33 0.33 22.15
N VAL A 226 5.04 0.27 23.28
CA VAL A 226 5.76 1.44 23.83
C VAL A 226 6.89 1.85 22.90
N ASN A 227 6.83 3.08 22.41
CA ASN A 227 7.74 3.64 21.39
C ASN A 227 7.79 2.84 20.09
N MET A 228 6.68 2.18 19.74
CA MET A 228 6.58 1.32 18.56
C MET A 228 5.33 1.63 17.74
N VAL A 229 5.47 1.58 16.42
CA VAL A 229 4.39 1.81 15.44
C VAL A 229 4.40 0.73 14.37
N PHE A 230 3.23 0.48 13.77
CA PHE A 230 3.16 -0.36 12.58
C PHE A 230 3.68 0.38 11.34
N GLU A 231 4.67 -0.20 10.68
CA GLU A 231 5.19 0.26 9.39
C GLU A 231 4.81 -0.74 8.29
N THR A 232 4.35 -0.24 7.14
CA THR A 232 4.06 -1.10 5.99
C THR A 232 5.36 -1.50 5.31
N ILE A 233 5.68 -2.79 5.35
CA ILE A 233 6.86 -3.36 4.66
C ILE A 233 6.52 -3.60 3.18
N ASN A 234 5.31 -4.09 2.91
CA ASN A 234 4.90 -4.46 1.56
C ASN A 234 3.41 -4.16 1.38
N HIS A 235 3.12 -3.36 0.36
CA HIS A 235 1.77 -3.00 -0.05
C HIS A 235 1.46 -3.68 -1.39
N VAL A 236 0.55 -4.66 -1.35
CA VAL A 236 -0.03 -5.22 -2.56
C VAL A 236 -1.25 -4.38 -2.89
N GLN A 237 -1.16 -3.56 -3.94
CA GLN A 237 -2.25 -2.67 -4.36
C GLN A 237 -3.57 -3.44 -4.41
N GLN A 238 -4.58 -2.93 -3.68
CA GLN A 238 -5.95 -3.47 -3.59
C GLN A 238 -6.15 -4.81 -2.85
N ALA A 239 -5.13 -5.42 -2.23
CA ALA A 239 -5.28 -6.72 -1.59
C ALA A 239 -5.08 -6.70 -0.06
N TYR A 240 -3.90 -6.30 0.39
CA TYR A 240 -3.50 -6.30 1.79
C TYR A 240 -2.12 -5.63 1.99
N CYS A 241 -1.82 -5.27 3.23
CA CYS A 241 -0.50 -4.86 3.68
C CYS A 241 0.12 -5.90 4.61
N PHE A 242 1.40 -6.18 4.39
CA PHE A 242 2.26 -6.71 5.44
C PHE A 242 2.82 -5.53 6.23
N GLN A 243 2.58 -5.53 7.53
CA GLN A 243 3.05 -4.49 8.43
C GLN A 243 3.91 -5.10 9.53
N GLU A 244 4.91 -4.36 9.99
CA GLU A 244 5.83 -4.76 11.06
C GLU A 244 5.81 -3.73 12.17
N CYS A 245 5.84 -4.21 13.41
CA CYS A 245 5.95 -3.37 14.58
C CYS A 245 7.40 -2.91 14.75
N VAL A 246 7.69 -1.67 14.37
CA VAL A 246 9.03 -1.06 14.40
C VAL A 246 9.11 0.02 15.47
N CYS A 247 10.32 0.45 15.83
CA CYS A 247 10.48 1.63 16.68
C CYS A 247 9.95 2.87 15.98
N ASP A 248 9.28 3.76 16.73
CA ASP A 248 8.93 5.07 16.19
C ASP A 248 10.19 5.90 15.86
N SER A 249 10.01 7.03 15.18
CA SER A 249 11.11 7.88 14.71
C SER A 249 12.03 8.40 15.83
N TYR A 250 11.54 8.48 17.07
CA TYR A 250 12.25 9.01 18.24
C TYR A 250 12.96 7.93 19.04
N SER A 251 12.80 6.67 18.66
CA SER A 251 13.40 5.53 19.31
C SER A 251 14.33 4.75 18.40
N GLU A 252 15.20 3.98 19.04
CA GLU A 252 16.10 3.01 18.42
C GLU A 252 15.92 1.67 19.12
N GLU A 253 16.11 0.60 18.36
CA GLU A 253 16.04 -0.74 18.91
C GLU A 253 17.31 -1.05 19.71
N GLN A 254 17.13 -1.53 20.94
CA GLN A 254 18.18 -2.09 21.77
C GLN A 254 17.63 -3.33 22.49
N ASN A 255 18.19 -4.51 22.19
CA ASN A 255 17.84 -5.79 22.81
C ASN A 255 16.33 -6.15 22.69
N GLY A 256 15.73 -5.90 21.53
CA GLY A 256 14.32 -6.15 21.24
C GLY A 256 13.35 -5.16 21.88
N GLN A 257 13.84 -4.04 22.41
CA GLN A 257 13.04 -2.96 22.98
C GLN A 257 13.37 -1.64 22.29
N CYS A 258 12.37 -0.78 22.12
CA CYS A 258 12.55 0.55 21.54
C CYS A 258 12.84 1.57 22.64
N ILE A 259 14.08 2.05 22.68
CA ILE A 259 14.57 3.03 23.64
C ILE A 259 14.63 4.40 22.95
N ILE A 260 14.24 5.46 23.64
CA ILE A 260 14.29 6.82 23.11
C ILE A 260 15.75 7.19 22.79
N LYS A 261 16.01 7.66 21.56
CA LYS A 261 17.32 8.13 21.11
C LYS A 261 17.76 9.30 21.99
N TYR A 262 18.73 9.06 22.87
CA TYR A 262 19.24 10.09 23.79
C TYR A 262 20.00 11.23 23.08
N GLU A 263 20.25 11.13 21.77
CA GLU A 263 20.90 12.19 20.99
C GLU A 263 20.01 13.40 20.69
N LEU A 264 18.68 13.30 20.87
CA LEU A 264 17.80 14.49 20.99
C LEU A 264 17.67 14.98 22.46
N LEU A 265 18.25 14.25 23.42
CA LEU A 265 18.29 14.58 24.85
C LEU A 265 19.69 15.06 25.32
N SER A 266 20.62 15.31 24.40
CA SER A 266 21.92 15.97 24.67
C SER A 266 21.78 17.49 24.95
N VAL A 267 20.56 17.96 25.22
CA VAL A 267 20.27 19.25 25.86
C VAL A 267 20.20 19.11 27.40
N LYS A 268 20.77 18.04 27.95
CA LYS A 268 20.96 17.86 29.41
C LYS A 268 21.96 18.84 30.05
N SER A 269 22.50 19.81 29.31
CA SER A 269 23.20 21.00 29.85
C SER A 269 22.36 22.29 29.86
N GLN A 270 21.11 22.28 29.37
CA GLN A 270 20.19 23.44 29.45
C GLN A 270 18.98 23.24 30.37
N THR A 271 18.86 22.07 31.00
CA THR A 271 17.76 21.75 31.93
C THR A 271 17.80 22.53 33.26
N LYS A 272 18.81 23.38 33.50
CA LYS A 272 18.80 24.35 34.61
C LYS A 272 18.56 25.81 34.19
N ILE A 273 18.44 26.09 32.88
CA ILE A 273 18.30 27.45 32.34
C ILE A 273 16.95 27.64 31.60
N LEU A 274 16.29 26.56 31.13
CA LEU A 274 14.95 26.62 30.51
C LEU A 274 13.76 26.36 31.46
N GLU A 275 13.97 25.85 32.67
CA GLU A 275 12.88 25.50 33.61
C GLU A 275 12.16 26.73 34.23
N ARG A 276 12.54 27.96 33.87
CA ARG A 276 11.93 29.19 34.40
C ARG A 276 11.17 30.05 33.37
N LYS A 277 11.10 29.64 32.10
CA LYS A 277 10.32 30.36 31.07
C LYS A 277 9.56 29.41 30.15
N GLY A 278 8.31 29.11 30.52
CA GLY A 278 7.25 28.90 29.52
C GLY A 278 7.15 27.52 28.86
N ARG A 279 7.38 26.41 29.59
CA ARG A 279 6.66 25.16 29.29
C ARG A 279 5.16 25.39 29.57
N ILE A 280 4.50 26.11 28.68
CA ILE A 280 3.07 25.93 28.48
C ILE A 280 3.00 24.58 27.75
N GLY A 281 3.13 23.50 28.53
CA GLY A 281 2.62 22.21 28.09
C GLY A 281 1.20 22.51 27.61
N ILE A 282 0.95 22.24 26.34
CA ILE A 282 -0.34 22.51 25.73
C ILE A 282 -1.30 21.57 26.47
N ARG A 283 -1.97 22.08 27.51
CA ARG A 283 -2.76 21.26 28.44
C ARG A 283 -3.72 20.34 27.72
N CYS A 284 -4.23 20.76 26.56
CA CYS A 284 -5.15 19.92 25.81
C CYS A 284 -4.47 18.71 25.16
N VAL A 285 -3.22 18.84 24.70
CA VAL A 285 -2.46 17.75 24.08
C VAL A 285 -2.08 16.75 25.16
N GLU A 286 -1.62 17.23 26.33
CA GLU A 286 -1.32 16.38 27.48
C GLU A 286 -2.53 15.58 27.96
N ASN A 287 -3.73 16.18 27.89
CA ASN A 287 -4.98 15.55 28.28
C ASN A 287 -5.69 14.79 27.15
N GLY A 288 -5.19 14.86 25.91
CA GLY A 288 -5.86 14.31 24.72
C GLY A 288 -7.28 14.86 24.51
N ASN A 289 -7.51 16.14 24.78
CA ASN A 289 -8.83 16.78 24.70
C ASN A 289 -8.84 18.10 23.92
N CYS A 290 -7.89 18.28 23.00
CA CYS A 290 -7.89 19.42 22.08
C CYS A 290 -9.11 19.38 21.17
N LYS A 291 -9.58 20.57 20.77
CA LYS A 291 -10.64 20.70 19.77
C LYS A 291 -10.09 20.49 18.37
N LEU A 292 -10.93 19.99 17.47
CA LEU A 292 -10.61 19.92 16.05
C LEU A 292 -10.32 21.34 15.52
N GLU A 293 -9.29 21.46 14.68
CA GLU A 293 -8.72 22.70 14.14
C GLU A 293 -8.15 23.67 15.21
N GLU A 294 -7.96 23.24 16.46
CA GLU A 294 -7.27 24.05 17.47
C GLU A 294 -5.80 24.25 17.08
N ILE A 295 -5.35 25.51 17.06
CA ILE A 295 -4.02 25.91 16.60
C ILE A 295 -3.05 26.03 17.79
N PHE A 296 -1.83 25.54 17.60
CA PHE A 296 -0.75 25.59 18.58
C PHE A 296 0.53 26.13 17.96
N HIS A 297 1.40 26.68 18.79
CA HIS A 297 2.73 27.07 18.37
C HIS A 297 3.75 26.22 19.11
N GLU A 298 4.60 25.54 18.34
CA GLU A 298 5.65 24.69 18.86
C GLU A 298 7.00 25.15 18.34
N VAL A 299 7.99 25.12 19.21
CA VAL A 299 9.40 25.23 18.83
C VAL A 299 9.87 23.82 18.46
N GLU A 300 10.65 23.69 17.39
CA GLU A 300 11.21 22.41 16.88
C GLU A 300 10.22 21.41 16.27
N CYS A 301 8.90 21.66 16.33
CA CYS A 301 7.88 20.88 15.62
C CYS A 301 7.87 19.38 15.99
N THR A 302 8.29 19.06 17.21
CA THR A 302 8.49 17.68 17.67
C THR A 302 7.19 16.92 17.88
N LEU A 303 6.06 17.62 18.04
CA LEU A 303 4.75 17.03 18.29
C LEU A 303 3.99 16.65 17.01
N ARG A 304 4.60 16.71 15.82
CA ARG A 304 3.96 16.27 14.58
C ARG A 304 3.48 14.81 14.71
N GLY A 305 2.21 14.56 14.39
CA GLY A 305 1.59 13.24 14.47
C GLY A 305 1.17 12.82 15.88
N HIS A 306 1.49 13.57 16.93
CA HIS A 306 1.05 13.23 18.28
C HIS A 306 -0.49 13.30 18.40
N PRO A 307 -1.10 12.40 19.19
CA PRO A 307 -2.54 12.42 19.41
C PRO A 307 -2.93 13.68 20.18
N CYS A 308 -3.93 14.42 19.67
CA CYS A 308 -4.50 15.60 20.34
C CYS A 308 -5.95 15.38 20.79
N GLY A 309 -6.56 14.26 20.40
CA GLY A 309 -7.83 13.76 20.94
C GLY A 309 -8.33 12.54 20.17
N PRO A 310 -9.59 12.12 20.39
CA PRO A 310 -10.14 10.91 19.76
C PRO A 310 -10.10 11.02 18.23
N ASN A 311 -9.39 10.09 17.58
CA ASN A 311 -9.23 10.04 16.13
C ASN A 311 -8.60 11.31 15.51
N MET A 312 -7.84 12.07 16.30
CA MET A 312 -7.20 13.30 15.89
C MET A 312 -5.70 13.26 16.15
N GLN A 313 -4.93 13.93 15.29
CA GLN A 313 -3.49 14.08 15.41
C GLN A 313 -3.05 15.51 15.11
N LEU A 314 -1.93 15.93 15.68
CA LEU A 314 -1.31 17.21 15.39
C LEU A 314 -0.66 17.19 14.00
N ALA A 315 -0.98 18.20 13.19
CA ALA A 315 -0.39 18.42 11.88
C ALA A 315 0.19 19.83 11.76
N ILE A 316 1.23 19.99 10.94
CA ILE A 316 1.85 21.31 10.70
C ILE A 316 0.94 22.11 9.77
N ALA A 317 0.38 23.20 10.26
CA ALA A 317 -0.39 24.15 9.47
C ALA A 317 0.51 25.17 8.76
N ASN A 318 1.58 25.63 9.44
CA ASN A 318 2.57 26.54 8.86
C ASN A 318 3.95 26.29 9.47
N LEU A 319 4.97 26.22 8.62
CA LEU A 319 6.36 26.12 9.03
C LEU A 319 7.06 27.45 8.79
N SER A 320 7.49 28.10 9.87
CA SER A 320 8.30 29.32 9.80
C SER A 320 9.73 29.02 10.23
N LYS A 321 10.69 29.28 9.33
CA LYS A 321 12.11 29.34 9.70
C LYS A 321 12.38 30.72 10.30
N ALA A 322 12.96 30.76 11.49
CA ALA A 322 13.52 32.01 11.99
C ALA A 322 14.72 32.39 11.09
N LEU A 323 14.71 33.61 10.53
CA LEU A 323 15.86 34.14 9.78
C LEU A 323 17.09 34.17 10.70
N GLU A 324 18.22 33.67 10.20
CA GLU A 324 19.55 33.62 10.84
C GLU A 324 19.65 32.69 12.07
N GLY A 325 19.85 31.38 11.81
CA GLY A 325 20.28 30.42 12.83
C GLY A 325 19.25 30.07 13.91
N GLY A 326 18.00 30.53 13.76
CA GLY A 326 16.97 30.34 14.77
C GLY A 326 16.26 28.99 14.70
N THR A 327 15.75 28.55 15.85
CA THR A 327 14.91 27.37 16.01
C THR A 327 13.69 27.40 15.08
N LEU A 328 13.37 26.25 14.49
CA LEU A 328 12.16 26.06 13.69
C LEU A 328 10.94 26.38 14.55
N LYS A 329 10.01 27.18 14.03
CA LYS A 329 8.72 27.45 14.67
C LYS A 329 7.62 26.89 13.80
N CYS A 330 6.88 25.94 14.35
CA CYS A 330 5.69 25.41 13.72
C CYS A 330 4.44 26.03 14.31
N THR A 331 3.52 26.39 13.43
CA THR A 331 2.10 26.49 13.76
C THR A 331 1.50 25.13 13.45
N MET A 332 1.03 24.42 14.48
CA MET A 332 0.36 23.15 14.35
C MET A 332 -1.14 23.32 14.49
N LYS A 333 -1.91 22.36 13.99
CA LYS A 333 -3.35 22.24 14.24
C LYS A 333 -3.75 20.81 14.55
N CYS A 334 -4.73 20.62 15.41
CA CYS A 334 -5.34 19.31 15.64
C CYS A 334 -6.28 18.98 14.48
N GLN A 335 -6.06 17.88 13.75
CA GLN A 335 -6.89 17.48 12.61
C GLN A 335 -7.24 15.99 12.70
N CYS A 336 -8.20 15.51 11.89
CA CYS A 336 -8.50 14.08 11.84
C CYS A 336 -7.27 13.25 11.44
N ALA A 337 -7.07 12.14 12.15
CA ALA A 337 -6.02 11.18 11.83
C ALA A 337 -6.31 10.48 10.51
N TYR A 338 -5.29 9.86 9.91
CA TYR A 338 -5.46 9.10 8.68
C TYR A 338 -6.54 8.02 8.84
N GLY A 339 -7.45 7.91 7.85
CA GLY A 339 -8.60 7.00 7.90
C GLY A 339 -9.85 7.59 8.56
N TYR A 340 -9.80 8.84 9.00
CA TYR A 340 -10.95 9.57 9.56
C TYR A 340 -11.25 10.82 8.73
N THR A 341 -12.53 11.18 8.65
CA THR A 341 -13.01 12.42 8.04
C THR A 341 -13.77 13.23 9.09
N GLU A 342 -13.78 14.54 8.92
CA GLU A 342 -14.53 15.44 9.79
C GLU A 342 -16.01 15.39 9.44
N GLU A 343 -16.85 15.05 10.41
CA GLU A 343 -18.30 15.20 10.35
C GLU A 343 -18.81 15.74 11.69
N ASN A 344 -19.57 16.85 11.66
CA ASN A 344 -20.13 17.48 12.85
C ASN A 344 -19.10 17.83 13.95
N ASN A 345 -17.93 18.38 13.57
CA ASN A 345 -16.79 18.66 14.47
C ASN A 345 -16.24 17.41 15.19
N GLN A 346 -16.46 16.22 14.65
CA GLN A 346 -15.92 14.96 15.15
C GLN A 346 -15.21 14.22 14.03
N CYS A 347 -14.14 13.50 14.37
CA CYS A 347 -13.45 12.65 13.42
C CYS A 347 -14.08 11.26 13.41
N ILE A 348 -14.84 10.99 12.34
CA ILE A 348 -15.50 9.71 12.11
C ILE A 348 -14.69 8.86 11.14
N ARG A 349 -14.74 7.53 11.31
CA ARG A 349 -14.01 6.62 10.45
C ARG A 349 -14.59 6.68 9.04
N ILE A 350 -13.74 6.84 8.03
CA ILE A 350 -14.16 6.78 6.63
C ILE A 350 -14.68 5.37 6.37
N THR A 351 -15.98 5.23 6.14
CA THR A 351 -16.61 3.99 5.69
C THR A 351 -16.81 4.13 4.18
N VAL A 352 -16.01 3.41 3.41
CA VAL A 352 -16.19 3.39 1.95
C VAL A 352 -17.31 2.40 1.64
N ASP A 353 -18.55 2.87 1.76
CA ASP A 353 -19.69 2.12 1.25
C ASP A 353 -19.68 2.23 -0.27
N PHE A 354 -18.98 1.32 -0.94
CA PHE A 354 -19.09 1.12 -2.39
C PHE A 354 -20.49 0.61 -2.74
N LYS A 355 -21.46 1.52 -2.77
CA LYS A 355 -22.79 1.24 -3.32
C LYS A 355 -22.78 1.64 -4.80
N TRP A 356 -22.33 0.72 -5.66
CA TRP A 356 -22.55 0.83 -7.11
C TRP A 356 -24.05 0.72 -7.38
N SER A 357 -24.76 1.84 -7.38
CA SER A 357 -26.05 1.93 -8.04
C SER A 357 -25.79 2.07 -9.54
N LEU A 358 -25.75 0.95 -10.25
CA LEU A 358 -26.05 0.93 -11.69
C LEU A 358 -27.49 1.43 -11.85
N SER A 359 -27.68 2.74 -12.00
CA SER A 359 -28.88 3.25 -12.62
C SER A 359 -28.70 3.14 -14.12
N GLU A 360 -29.41 2.19 -14.72
CA GLU A 360 -29.65 2.11 -16.16
C GLU A 360 -30.21 3.47 -16.64
N GLY A 361 -29.40 4.26 -17.33
CA GLY A 361 -29.80 5.57 -17.85
C GLY A 361 -28.71 6.15 -18.71
N GLY A 362 -28.93 6.18 -20.02
CA GLY A 362 -27.92 6.46 -21.04
C GLY A 362 -27.11 7.72 -20.80
N TYR A 363 -25.78 7.56 -20.75
CA TYR A 363 -24.85 8.68 -20.72
C TYR A 363 -24.83 9.34 -22.10
N ASN A 364 -25.25 10.59 -22.12
CA ASN A 364 -25.08 11.49 -23.27
C ASN A 364 -23.57 11.69 -23.51
N LEU A 365 -23.05 11.11 -24.60
CA LEU A 365 -21.63 11.18 -24.96
C LEU A 365 -21.11 12.62 -25.04
N ASP A 366 -21.98 13.59 -25.36
CA ASP A 366 -21.58 15.00 -25.45
C ASP A 366 -21.12 15.55 -24.09
N LEU A 367 -21.67 15.07 -22.97
CA LEU A 367 -21.29 15.56 -21.64
C LEU A 367 -19.90 15.04 -21.22
N ILE A 368 -19.58 13.79 -21.57
CA ILE A 368 -18.27 13.19 -21.28
C ILE A 368 -17.19 13.84 -22.15
N CYS A 369 -17.46 14.08 -23.43
CA CYS A 369 -16.52 14.81 -24.30
C CYS A 369 -16.25 16.23 -23.79
N THR A 370 -17.29 16.94 -23.32
CA THR A 370 -17.12 18.30 -22.79
C THR A 370 -16.31 18.31 -21.49
N PHE A 371 -16.50 17.31 -20.63
CA PHE A 371 -15.75 17.19 -19.37
C PHE A 371 -14.27 16.83 -19.60
N LEU A 372 -13.99 15.90 -20.52
CA LEU A 372 -12.62 15.52 -20.90
C LEU A 372 -11.89 16.66 -21.61
N CYS A 373 -12.56 17.41 -22.50
CA CYS A 373 -11.96 18.61 -23.10
C CYS A 373 -11.63 19.68 -22.05
N ARG A 374 -12.48 19.89 -21.03
CA ARG A 374 -12.19 20.86 -19.96
C ARG A 374 -11.00 20.44 -19.09
N GLN A 375 -10.90 19.15 -18.74
CA GLN A 375 -9.75 18.62 -17.99
C GLN A 375 -8.45 18.73 -18.79
N ALA A 376 -8.48 18.40 -20.09
CA ALA A 376 -7.32 18.53 -20.97
C ALA A 376 -6.83 19.98 -21.11
N ILE A 377 -7.75 20.95 -21.24
CA ILE A 377 -7.38 22.37 -21.28
C ILE A 377 -6.74 22.83 -19.96
N PHE A 378 -7.23 22.36 -18.81
CA PHE A 378 -6.66 22.72 -17.50
C PHE A 378 -5.25 22.15 -17.30
N ILE A 379 -4.99 20.93 -17.78
CA ILE A 379 -3.66 20.32 -17.74
C ILE A 379 -2.68 21.05 -18.68
N ILE A 380 -3.11 21.42 -19.89
CA ILE A 380 -2.27 22.17 -20.84
C ILE A 380 -1.91 23.56 -20.25
N GLN A 381 -2.86 24.26 -19.63
CA GLN A 381 -2.58 25.56 -18.99
C GLN A 381 -1.65 25.46 -17.78
N SER A 382 -1.59 24.31 -17.11
CA SER A 382 -0.72 24.09 -15.94
C SER A 382 0.73 23.74 -16.33
N ILE A 383 0.99 23.43 -17.60
CA ILE A 383 2.34 23.08 -18.10
C ILE A 383 3.07 24.32 -18.65
N ASP A 384 2.32 25.37 -19.02
CA ASP A 384 2.86 26.65 -19.54
C ASP A 384 2.99 27.75 -18.44
N SER A 385 2.78 27.44 -17.16
CA SER A 385 3.05 28.32 -16.00
C SER A 385 4.09 27.69 -15.07
#